data_AF-R7BGG3-F1
#
_entry.id   AF-R7BGG3-F1
#
_cell.length_a   1.000
_cell.length_b   1.000
_cell.length_c   1.000
_cell.angle_alpha   90.00
_cell.angle_beta   90.00
_cell.angle_gamma   90.00
#
_symmetry.space_group_name_H-M   'P 1'
#
loop_
_entity.id
_entity.type
_entity.pdbx_description
1 polymer ?
#
loop_
_entity_poly.entity_id
_entity_poly.type
_entity_poly.pdbx_seq_one_letter_code
_entity_poly.pdbx_strand_id
1 'polypeptide(L)'
;MQNMKLLVAALEYIENHLSDEISTADVAAACFSSKSTIEKLFRCVHGVSVHEYIIRRRMMFAARKLSQCPQLPIIDIALEYGYSTHESFARAFESVWNCKPSEFRNLKFTELFPRLSVPPKEGEKYIMQRRHVDINELYDLFQERKECYFVMTDIRNMMTINDISRKAGDLAILEQMRRMTAACGENDVVFRIGGDEFCILTDSTDEKYAAEVVEKVKAENGKSFEYEDKQIPLNLWVSYARLDGCGRYDEVFAGLHNAIRDGKVD
;
A
#
# COMPACT_ATOMS: atom_id res chain seq x y z
N MET A 1 18.20 -14.06 13.57
CA MET A 1 17.34 -13.73 14.74
C MET A 1 17.50 -12.29 15.22
N GLN A 2 18.73 -11.80 15.42
CA GLN A 2 19.02 -10.43 15.85
C GLN A 2 18.67 -9.36 14.80
N ASN A 3 18.91 -9.64 13.52
CA ASN A 3 18.59 -8.74 12.40
C ASN A 3 17.09 -8.43 12.25
N MET A 4 16.21 -9.38 12.57
CA MET A 4 14.76 -9.17 12.49
C MET A 4 14.26 -8.29 13.64
N LYS A 5 14.75 -8.52 14.87
CA LYS A 5 14.45 -7.65 16.02
C LYS A 5 14.94 -6.22 15.77
N LEU A 6 16.12 -6.08 15.19
CA LEU A 6 16.69 -4.79 14.80
C LEU A 6 15.82 -4.06 13.76
N LEU A 7 15.30 -4.79 12.77
CA LEU A 7 14.40 -4.22 11.77
C LEU A 7 13.06 -3.78 12.36
N VAL A 8 12.47 -4.60 13.24
CA VAL A 8 11.24 -4.23 13.98
C VAL A 8 11.46 -2.95 14.78
N ALA A 9 12.53 -2.86 15.56
CA ALA A 9 12.85 -1.67 16.36
C ALA A 9 13.07 -0.43 15.48
N ALA A 10 13.74 -0.59 14.33
CA ALA A 10 13.95 0.50 13.38
C ALA A 10 12.63 0.99 12.76
N LEU A 11 11.74 0.07 12.37
CA LEU A 11 10.41 0.41 11.84
C LEU A 11 9.57 1.13 12.90
N GLU A 12 9.54 0.63 14.12
CA GLU A 12 8.82 1.25 15.24
C GLU A 12 9.35 2.66 15.56
N TYR A 13 10.66 2.83 15.61
CA TYR A 13 11.27 4.14 15.78
C TYR A 13 10.84 5.11 14.66
N ILE A 14 10.89 4.67 13.39
CA ILE A 14 10.49 5.51 12.25
C ILE A 14 9.02 5.94 12.37
N GLU A 15 8.10 4.98 12.59
CA GLU A 15 6.66 5.28 12.65
C GLU A 15 6.32 6.26 13.78
N ASN A 16 7.02 6.18 14.92
CA ASN A 16 6.82 7.09 16.05
C ASN A 16 7.37 8.51 15.84
N HIS A 17 8.18 8.72 14.80
CA HIS A 17 8.85 10.00 14.54
C HIS A 17 8.60 10.51 13.10
N LEU A 18 7.51 10.08 12.45
CA LEU A 18 7.21 10.49 11.06
C LEU A 18 6.95 11.99 10.91
N SER A 19 6.53 12.69 11.97
CA SER A 19 6.33 14.14 11.99
C SER A 19 7.59 14.93 12.36
N ASP A 20 8.66 14.26 12.80
CA ASP A 20 9.89 14.92 13.26
C ASP A 20 10.92 15.02 12.14
N GLU A 21 11.98 15.82 12.33
CA GLU A 21 13.15 15.75 11.45
C GLU A 21 13.98 14.48 11.74
N ILE A 22 13.67 13.38 11.05
CA ILE A 22 14.38 12.10 11.19
C ILE A 22 15.29 11.79 10.00
N SER A 23 16.49 11.31 10.31
CA SER A 23 17.45 10.80 9.33
C SER A 23 17.75 9.31 9.57
N THR A 24 18.35 8.64 8.58
CA THR A 24 18.85 7.26 8.76
C THR A 24 19.86 7.15 9.91
N ALA A 25 20.60 8.24 10.22
CA ALA A 25 21.56 8.22 11.32
C ALA A 25 20.85 8.12 12.68
N ASP A 26 19.72 8.81 12.84
CA ASP A 26 18.91 8.80 14.07
C ASP A 26 18.29 7.42 14.29
N VAL A 27 17.74 6.81 13.22
CA VAL A 27 17.21 5.44 13.26
C VAL A 27 18.30 4.45 13.69
N ALA A 28 19.51 4.59 13.13
CA ALA A 28 20.63 3.72 13.45
C ALA A 28 21.10 3.90 14.91
N ALA A 29 21.17 5.15 15.39
CA ALA A 29 21.53 5.48 16.76
C ALA A 29 20.51 4.93 17.76
N ALA A 30 19.21 5.13 17.52
CA ALA A 30 18.13 4.58 18.36
C ALA A 30 18.16 3.04 18.44
N CYS A 31 18.65 2.40 17.38
CA CYS A 31 18.76 0.95 17.28
C CYS A 31 20.12 0.39 17.74
N PHE A 32 21.03 1.22 18.27
CA PHE A 32 22.40 0.84 18.63
C PHE A 32 23.15 0.11 17.50
N SER A 33 22.97 0.58 16.27
CA SER A 33 23.48 -0.06 15.06
C SER A 33 24.13 0.96 14.11
N SER A 34 24.87 0.47 13.12
CA SER A 34 25.43 1.34 12.09
C SER A 34 24.40 1.69 11.02
N LYS A 35 24.52 2.88 10.42
CA LYS A 35 23.72 3.31 9.25
C LYS A 35 23.79 2.27 8.12
N SER A 36 24.98 1.74 7.84
CA SER A 36 25.15 0.73 6.79
C SER A 36 24.40 -0.56 7.10
N THR A 37 24.34 -0.99 8.36
CA THR A 37 23.61 -2.18 8.77
C THR A 37 22.12 -2.00 8.56
N ILE A 38 21.55 -0.87 9.02
CA ILE A 38 20.12 -0.57 8.84
C ILE A 38 19.75 -0.50 7.35
N GLU A 39 20.52 0.24 6.54
CA GLU A 39 20.26 0.35 5.09
C GLU A 39 20.32 -0.99 4.38
N LYS A 40 21.30 -1.84 4.72
CA LYS A 40 21.39 -3.21 4.16
C LYS A 40 20.19 -4.04 4.56
N LEU A 41 19.72 -3.93 5.80
CA LEU A 41 18.53 -4.67 6.27
C LEU A 41 17.27 -4.24 5.53
N PHE A 42 17.00 -2.94 5.43
CA PHE A 42 15.84 -2.42 4.70
C PHE A 42 15.87 -2.86 3.23
N ARG A 43 17.03 -2.76 2.56
CA ARG A 43 17.17 -3.18 1.17
C ARG A 43 17.00 -4.70 1.00
N CYS A 44 17.57 -5.49 1.90
CA CYS A 44 17.51 -6.95 1.82
C CYS A 44 16.11 -7.51 2.09
N VAL A 45 15.38 -6.91 3.04
CA VAL A 45 14.08 -7.45 3.50
C VAL A 45 12.92 -6.81 2.74
N HIS A 46 12.99 -5.52 2.44
CA HIS A 46 11.86 -4.76 1.89
C HIS A 46 12.14 -4.13 0.52
N GLY A 47 13.36 -4.24 -0.01
CA GLY A 47 13.71 -3.72 -1.35
C GLY A 47 13.76 -2.20 -1.48
N VAL A 48 13.65 -1.46 -0.37
CA VAL A 48 13.63 0.02 -0.32
C VAL A 48 14.71 0.54 0.63
N SER A 49 15.07 1.82 0.49
CA SER A 49 15.92 2.49 1.48
C SER A 49 15.11 2.96 2.68
N VAL A 50 15.80 3.30 3.78
CA VAL A 50 15.15 3.90 4.96
C VAL A 50 14.48 5.22 4.60
N HIS A 51 15.19 6.07 3.84
CA HIS A 51 14.69 7.37 3.42
C HIS A 51 13.44 7.25 2.55
N GLU A 52 13.45 6.31 1.60
CA GLU A 52 12.29 6.04 0.75
C GLU A 52 11.10 5.53 1.55
N TYR A 53 11.32 4.69 2.56
CA TYR A 53 10.26 4.26 3.47
C TYR A 53 9.64 5.44 4.22
N ILE A 54 10.46 6.32 4.81
CA ILE A 54 10.00 7.52 5.51
C ILE A 54 9.16 8.41 4.60
N ILE A 55 9.64 8.68 3.37
CA ILE A 55 8.90 9.50 2.40
C ILE A 55 7.56 8.85 2.05
N ARG A 56 7.54 7.56 1.69
CA ARG A 56 6.30 6.85 1.34
C ARG A 56 5.28 6.90 2.50
N ARG A 57 5.72 6.68 3.74
CA ARG A 57 4.86 6.74 4.93
C ARG A 57 4.35 8.15 5.23
N ARG A 58 5.19 9.18 5.17
CA ARG A 58 4.74 10.58 5.31
C ARG A 58 3.72 10.96 4.26
N MET A 59 3.98 10.63 3.00
CA MET A 59 3.05 10.94 1.91
C MET A 59 1.75 10.14 2.01
N MET A 60 1.78 8.96 2.62
CA MET A 60 0.59 8.16 2.94
C MET A 60 -0.33 8.91 3.93
N PHE A 61 0.23 9.35 5.06
CA PHE A 61 -0.55 10.11 6.04
C PHE A 61 -0.98 11.49 5.50
N ALA A 62 -0.13 12.16 4.72
CA ALA A 62 -0.50 13.41 4.07
C ALA A 62 -1.67 13.23 3.09
N ALA A 63 -1.66 12.17 2.29
CA ALA A 63 -2.77 11.82 1.39
C ALA A 63 -4.07 11.55 2.16
N ARG A 64 -3.98 10.87 3.32
CA ARG A 64 -5.12 10.68 4.23
C ARG A 64 -5.71 12.01 4.67
N LYS A 65 -4.88 12.95 5.14
CA LYS A 65 -5.33 14.27 5.57
C LYS A 65 -5.91 15.09 4.42
N LEU A 66 -5.32 15.01 3.23
CA LEU A 66 -5.83 15.72 2.05
C LEU A 66 -7.24 15.24 1.67
N SER A 67 -7.50 13.93 1.75
CA SER A 67 -8.81 13.35 1.43
C SER A 67 -9.84 13.57 2.55
N GLN A 68 -9.45 13.40 3.82
CA GLN A 68 -10.37 13.47 4.97
C GLN A 68 -10.60 14.89 5.51
N CYS A 69 -9.69 15.82 5.24
CA CYS A 69 -9.75 17.21 5.70
C CYS A 69 -9.49 18.17 4.52
N PRO A 70 -10.39 18.21 3.51
CA PRO A 70 -10.18 19.01 2.30
C PRO A 70 -10.03 20.52 2.57
N GLN A 71 -10.55 21.00 3.70
CA GLN A 71 -10.42 22.39 4.15
C GLN A 71 -9.02 22.75 4.69
N LEU A 72 -8.20 21.76 5.05
CA LEU A 72 -6.89 22.02 5.63
C LEU A 72 -5.92 22.53 4.54
N PRO A 73 -5.23 23.67 4.75
CA PRO A 73 -4.25 24.17 3.81
C PRO A 73 -3.13 23.14 3.55
N ILE A 74 -2.72 23.00 2.29
CA ILE A 74 -1.68 22.03 1.90
C ILE A 74 -0.36 22.35 2.61
N ILE A 75 -0.08 23.64 2.86
CA ILE A 75 1.11 24.08 3.58
C ILE A 75 1.12 23.61 5.04
N ASP A 76 -0.03 23.56 5.71
CA ASP A 76 -0.10 23.11 7.10
C ASP A 76 0.19 21.61 7.19
N ILE A 77 -0.34 20.83 6.23
CA ILE A 77 -0.03 19.40 6.08
C ILE A 77 1.47 19.20 5.78
N ALA A 78 2.05 20.03 4.92
CA ALA A 78 3.47 19.97 4.59
C ALA A 78 4.35 20.21 5.83
N LEU A 79 4.06 21.26 6.60
CA LEU A 79 4.80 21.61 7.81
C LEU A 79 4.73 20.49 8.87
N GLU A 80 3.57 19.85 9.03
CA GLU A 80 3.39 18.73 9.96
C GLU A 80 4.30 17.53 9.67
N TYR A 81 4.65 17.29 8.39
CA TYR A 81 5.54 16.20 7.98
C TYR A 81 6.97 16.67 7.68
N GLY A 82 7.35 17.82 8.23
CA GLY A 82 8.73 18.35 8.19
C GLY A 82 9.12 19.00 6.87
N TYR A 83 8.16 19.46 6.05
CA TYR A 83 8.44 20.21 4.82
C TYR A 83 8.24 21.71 5.04
N SER A 84 9.32 22.48 4.92
CA SER A 84 9.32 23.93 5.13
C SER A 84 8.73 24.74 3.97
N THR A 85 8.56 24.12 2.79
CA THR A 85 8.00 24.80 1.61
C THR A 85 6.99 23.94 0.87
N HIS A 86 6.04 24.60 0.21
CA HIS A 86 5.05 23.91 -0.63
C HIS A 86 5.70 23.12 -1.77
N GLU A 87 6.75 23.66 -2.39
CA GLU A 87 7.41 23.07 -3.56
C GLU A 87 8.21 21.80 -3.21
N SER A 88 8.79 21.75 -2.00
CA SER A 88 9.48 20.54 -1.54
C SER A 88 8.49 19.42 -1.23
N PHE A 89 7.40 19.75 -0.56
CA PHE A 89 6.31 18.82 -0.28
C PHE A 89 5.64 18.33 -1.57
N ALA A 90 5.25 19.23 -2.47
CA ALA A 90 4.57 18.87 -3.71
C ALA A 90 5.42 17.93 -4.58
N ARG A 91 6.74 18.18 -4.69
CA ARG A 91 7.66 17.26 -5.39
C ARG A 91 7.76 15.90 -4.73
N ALA A 92 7.85 15.85 -3.40
CA ALA A 92 7.90 14.58 -2.68
C ALA A 92 6.57 13.81 -2.84
N PHE A 93 5.44 14.51 -2.74
CA PHE A 93 4.11 13.93 -2.93
C PHE A 93 3.92 13.38 -4.33
N GLU A 94 4.25 14.17 -5.36
CA GLU A 94 4.17 13.75 -6.76
C GLU A 94 5.09 12.57 -7.07
N SER A 95 6.27 12.50 -6.43
CA SER A 95 7.17 11.35 -6.58
C SER A 95 6.61 10.03 -6.05
N VAL A 96 5.63 10.09 -5.14
CA VAL A 96 5.02 8.92 -4.48
C VAL A 96 3.66 8.58 -5.07
N TRP A 97 2.84 9.59 -5.35
CA TRP A 97 1.45 9.45 -5.79
C TRP A 97 1.23 9.69 -7.29
N ASN A 98 2.26 10.16 -8.00
CA ASN A 98 2.21 10.51 -9.42
C ASN A 98 1.10 11.51 -9.78
N CYS A 99 0.73 12.37 -8.83
CA CYS A 99 -0.19 13.49 -9.02
C CYS A 99 0.11 14.59 -8.00
N LYS A 100 -0.47 15.78 -8.19
CA LYS A 100 -0.28 16.89 -7.25
C LYS A 100 -1.13 16.71 -5.99
N PRO A 101 -0.71 17.26 -4.83
CA PRO A 101 -1.52 17.24 -3.60
C PRO A 101 -2.94 17.81 -3.78
N SER A 102 -3.08 18.86 -4.59
CA SER A 102 -4.38 19.48 -4.89
C SER A 102 -5.31 18.58 -5.71
N GLU A 103 -4.75 17.76 -6.59
CA GLU A 103 -5.51 16.79 -7.39
C GLU A 103 -5.94 15.63 -6.50
N PHE A 104 -5.04 15.15 -5.63
CA PHE A 104 -5.32 14.05 -4.70
C PHE A 104 -6.45 14.36 -3.72
N ARG A 105 -6.64 15.63 -3.33
CA ARG A 105 -7.71 16.06 -2.41
C ARG A 105 -9.11 15.59 -2.84
N ASN A 106 -9.35 15.45 -4.15
CA ASN A 106 -10.65 15.01 -4.67
C ASN A 106 -10.72 13.50 -4.90
N LEU A 107 -9.64 12.76 -4.61
CA LEU A 107 -9.59 11.31 -4.73
C LEU A 107 -10.04 10.66 -3.42
N LYS A 108 -10.66 9.48 -3.54
CA LYS A 108 -10.97 8.66 -2.38
C LYS A 108 -9.66 8.16 -1.77
N PHE A 109 -9.63 8.18 -0.44
CA PHE A 109 -8.51 7.63 0.29
C PHE A 109 -8.30 6.14 -0.02
N THR A 110 -7.04 5.75 -0.16
CA THR A 110 -6.62 4.37 -0.40
C THR A 110 -5.36 4.09 0.40
N GLU A 111 -5.32 3.01 1.17
CA GLU A 111 -4.16 2.62 1.98
C GLU A 111 -3.09 1.96 1.09
N LEU A 112 -2.29 2.77 0.40
CA LEU A 112 -1.35 2.33 -0.64
C LEU A 112 0.03 1.90 -0.10
N PHE A 113 0.52 2.60 0.90
CA PHE A 113 1.81 2.35 1.54
C PHE A 113 1.62 2.02 3.01
N PRO A 114 0.96 0.89 3.33
CA PRO A 114 0.78 0.47 4.71
C PRO A 114 2.13 0.30 5.41
N ARG A 115 2.12 0.39 6.74
CA ARG A 115 3.32 0.17 7.56
C ARG A 115 3.91 -1.19 7.24
N LEU A 116 5.22 -1.26 7.08
CA LEU A 116 5.89 -2.54 6.86
C LEU A 116 5.94 -3.31 8.17
N SER A 117 5.68 -4.62 8.09
CA SER A 117 5.83 -5.54 9.21
C SER A 117 6.86 -6.61 8.88
N VAL A 118 7.43 -7.21 9.94
CA VAL A 118 8.40 -8.30 9.80
C VAL A 118 7.64 -9.62 9.89
N PRO A 119 7.86 -10.58 8.97
CA PRO A 119 7.15 -11.86 9.00
C PRO A 119 7.33 -12.55 10.36
N PRO A 120 6.27 -13.17 10.91
CA PRO A 120 6.41 -14.02 12.09
C PRO A 120 7.36 -15.19 11.80
N LYS A 121 8.03 -15.69 12.85
CA LYS A 121 9.01 -16.77 12.73
C LYS A 121 8.37 -18.14 12.49
N GLU A 122 9.00 -18.86 11.55
CA GLU A 122 9.23 -20.32 11.51
C GLU A 122 8.01 -21.25 11.56
N GLY A 123 7.58 -21.68 10.37
CA GLY A 123 6.56 -22.73 10.19
C GLY A 123 5.91 -22.69 8.82
N GLU A 124 5.77 -21.49 8.26
CA GLU A 124 5.15 -21.30 6.95
C GLU A 124 6.19 -20.77 5.97
N LYS A 125 6.82 -21.67 5.21
CA LYS A 125 7.71 -21.29 4.10
C LYS A 125 7.05 -20.33 3.11
N TYR A 126 5.71 -20.32 3.06
CA TYR A 126 4.89 -19.41 2.25
C TYR A 126 4.94 -17.95 2.74
N ILE A 127 5.07 -17.72 4.06
CA ILE A 127 5.04 -16.39 4.70
C ILE A 127 6.30 -15.58 4.41
N MET A 128 7.47 -16.20 4.20
CA MET A 128 8.74 -15.48 4.04
C MET A 128 8.92 -14.81 2.65
N GLN A 129 8.09 -15.14 1.66
CA GLN A 129 8.28 -14.68 0.28
C GLN A 129 7.47 -13.43 -0.08
N ARG A 130 6.55 -12.99 0.79
CA ARG A 130 5.65 -11.85 0.54
C ARG A 130 6.01 -10.65 1.42
N ARG A 131 5.76 -9.45 0.88
CA ARG A 131 5.93 -8.19 1.59
C ARG A 131 4.81 -8.08 2.62
N HIS A 132 5.13 -8.23 3.91
CA HIS A 132 4.16 -8.11 4.99
C HIS A 132 3.84 -6.65 5.26
N VAL A 133 2.55 -6.39 5.39
CA VAL A 133 2.00 -5.06 5.66
C VAL A 133 1.11 -5.11 6.88
N ASP A 134 1.11 -4.02 7.64
CA ASP A 134 0.26 -3.82 8.79
C ASP A 134 -1.04 -3.13 8.34
N ILE A 135 -2.15 -3.87 8.37
CA ILE A 135 -3.49 -3.35 8.09
C ILE A 135 -4.35 -3.30 9.37
N ASN A 136 -3.73 -3.26 10.55
CA ASN A 136 -4.46 -3.20 11.82
C ASN A 136 -5.39 -1.99 11.91
N GLU A 137 -5.05 -0.88 11.25
CA GLU A 137 -5.92 0.31 11.17
C GLU A 137 -7.27 0.04 10.49
N LEU A 138 -7.40 -1.07 9.74
CA LEU A 138 -8.64 -1.49 9.10
C LEU A 138 -9.39 -2.58 9.89
N TYR A 139 -8.85 -3.05 11.02
CA TYR A 139 -9.44 -4.16 11.77
C TYR A 139 -10.86 -3.88 12.24
N ASP A 140 -11.11 -2.70 12.81
CA ASP A 140 -12.45 -2.32 13.28
C ASP A 140 -13.44 -2.29 12.10
N LEU A 141 -13.02 -1.73 10.96
CA LEU A 141 -13.81 -1.71 9.75
C LEU A 141 -14.11 -3.13 9.23
N PHE A 142 -13.16 -4.06 9.34
CA PHE A 142 -13.36 -5.46 8.96
C PHE A 142 -14.41 -6.13 9.85
N GLN A 143 -14.40 -5.84 11.15
CA GLN A 143 -15.41 -6.37 12.08
C GLN A 143 -16.80 -5.78 11.80
N GLU A 144 -16.88 -4.48 11.51
CA GLU A 144 -18.11 -3.79 11.13
C GLU A 144 -18.70 -4.35 9.83
N ARG A 145 -17.83 -4.71 8.87
CA ARG A 145 -18.20 -5.17 7.52
C ARG A 145 -17.95 -6.66 7.28
N LYS A 146 -17.95 -7.48 8.33
CA LYS A 146 -17.63 -8.92 8.23
C LYS A 146 -18.50 -9.72 7.25
N GLU A 147 -19.73 -9.26 6.99
CA GLU A 147 -20.66 -9.89 6.03
C GLU A 147 -20.54 -9.30 4.61
N CYS A 148 -19.68 -8.30 4.41
CA CYS A 148 -19.45 -7.66 3.13
C CYS A 148 -18.41 -8.44 2.31
N TYR A 149 -18.37 -8.13 1.02
CA TYR A 149 -17.45 -8.79 0.10
C TYR A 149 -16.12 -8.05 0.01
N PHE A 150 -15.08 -8.83 -0.23
CA PHE A 150 -13.82 -8.33 -0.72
C PHE A 150 -13.77 -8.50 -2.24
N VAL A 151 -13.28 -7.48 -2.94
CA VAL A 151 -12.81 -7.61 -4.32
C VAL A 151 -11.30 -7.57 -4.29
N MET A 152 -10.65 -8.62 -4.75
CA MET A 152 -9.21 -8.78 -4.65
C MET A 152 -8.58 -8.78 -6.04
N THR A 153 -7.40 -8.18 -6.12
CA THR A 153 -6.66 -8.03 -7.36
C THR A 153 -5.18 -8.29 -7.18
N ASP A 154 -4.55 -8.70 -8.28
CA ASP A 154 -3.10 -8.94 -8.36
C ASP A 154 -2.62 -8.60 -9.78
N ILE A 155 -1.46 -7.95 -9.90
CA ILE A 155 -0.92 -7.55 -11.21
C ILE A 155 -0.40 -8.77 -11.96
N ARG A 156 -0.92 -8.99 -13.18
CA ARG A 156 -0.35 -9.99 -14.08
C ARG A 156 1.03 -9.53 -14.55
N ASN A 157 2.01 -10.43 -14.48
CA ASN A 157 3.38 -10.22 -14.97
C ASN A 157 4.11 -9.00 -14.36
N MET A 158 3.88 -8.72 -13.07
CA MET A 158 4.57 -7.62 -12.36
C MET A 158 6.10 -7.69 -12.47
N MET A 159 6.69 -8.89 -12.53
CA MET A 159 8.13 -9.06 -12.75
C MET A 159 8.58 -8.44 -14.09
N THR A 160 7.85 -8.68 -15.18
CA THR A 160 8.15 -8.10 -16.50
C THR A 160 8.09 -6.58 -16.49
N ILE A 161 7.14 -6.00 -15.74
CA ILE A 161 7.07 -4.54 -15.58
C ILE A 161 8.29 -4.03 -14.78
N ASN A 162 8.65 -4.71 -13.70
CA ASN A 162 9.83 -4.35 -12.89
C ASN A 162 11.16 -4.50 -13.65
N ASP A 163 11.24 -5.41 -14.61
CA ASP A 163 12.41 -5.56 -15.50
C ASP A 163 12.62 -4.35 -16.41
N ILE A 164 11.55 -3.61 -16.75
CA ILE A 164 11.67 -2.31 -17.43
C ILE A 164 12.34 -1.29 -16.48
N SER A 165 11.79 -1.17 -15.27
CA SER A 165 12.28 -0.28 -14.22
C SER A 165 11.48 -0.51 -12.95
N ARG A 166 12.14 -0.37 -11.78
CA ARG A 166 11.42 -0.32 -10.49
C ARG A 166 10.37 0.79 -10.44
N LYS A 167 10.62 1.93 -11.11
CA LYS A 167 9.65 3.03 -11.19
C LYS A 167 8.43 2.66 -12.05
N ALA A 168 8.62 1.88 -13.12
CA ALA A 168 7.50 1.38 -13.91
C ALA A 168 6.61 0.46 -13.06
N GLY A 169 7.20 -0.35 -12.18
CA GLY A 169 6.48 -1.13 -11.19
C GLY A 169 5.69 -0.28 -10.18
N ASP A 170 6.33 0.74 -9.59
CA ASP A 170 5.63 1.67 -8.68
C ASP A 170 4.45 2.39 -9.40
N LEU A 171 4.60 2.74 -10.69
CA LEU A 171 3.50 3.30 -11.49
C LEU A 171 2.40 2.29 -11.82
N ALA A 172 2.74 1.02 -12.08
CA ALA A 172 1.74 -0.03 -12.28
C ALA A 172 0.87 -0.22 -11.02
N ILE A 173 1.50 -0.15 -9.85
CA ILE A 173 0.82 -0.19 -8.54
C ILE A 173 -0.14 1.02 -8.39
N LEU A 174 0.30 2.22 -8.76
CA LEU A 174 -0.55 3.42 -8.73
C LEU A 174 -1.71 3.35 -9.72
N GLU A 175 -1.47 2.82 -10.92
CA GLU A 175 -2.52 2.65 -11.93
C GLU A 175 -3.53 1.57 -11.52
N GLN A 176 -3.09 0.45 -10.93
CA GLN A 176 -3.99 -0.55 -10.33
C GLN A 176 -4.89 0.10 -9.29
N MET A 177 -4.30 0.85 -8.36
CA MET A 177 -5.04 1.60 -7.35
C MET A 177 -6.09 2.51 -8.00
N ARG A 178 -5.69 3.34 -8.98
CA ARG A 178 -6.58 4.27 -9.68
C ARG A 178 -7.77 3.55 -10.31
N ARG A 179 -7.54 2.40 -10.97
CA ARG A 179 -8.60 1.57 -11.57
C ARG A 179 -9.57 1.02 -10.54
N MET A 180 -9.05 0.53 -9.41
CA MET A 180 -9.87 0.02 -8.31
C MET A 180 -10.72 1.11 -7.67
N THR A 181 -10.13 2.27 -7.38
CA THR A 181 -10.83 3.41 -6.77
C THR A 181 -11.90 3.99 -7.71
N ALA A 182 -11.67 3.95 -9.02
CA ALA A 182 -12.67 4.38 -10.02
C ALA A 182 -13.84 3.38 -10.16
N ALA A 183 -13.60 2.09 -9.89
CA ALA A 183 -14.63 1.05 -10.00
C ALA A 183 -15.53 0.95 -8.75
N CYS A 184 -15.03 1.35 -7.57
CA CYS A 184 -15.70 1.15 -6.29
C CYS A 184 -16.72 2.24 -5.92
N GLY A 185 -17.65 1.89 -5.04
CA GLY A 185 -18.69 2.75 -4.48
C GLY A 185 -18.15 3.75 -3.47
N GLU A 186 -18.95 4.76 -3.13
CA GLU A 186 -18.52 5.90 -2.31
C GLU A 186 -17.90 5.50 -0.96
N ASN A 187 -18.51 4.52 -0.30
CA ASN A 187 -18.10 4.05 1.03
C ASN A 187 -17.14 2.85 0.99
N ASP A 188 -16.79 2.34 -0.19
CA ASP A 188 -15.85 1.23 -0.32
C ASP A 188 -14.43 1.68 0.02
N VAL A 189 -13.62 0.78 0.59
CA VAL A 189 -12.23 1.09 0.97
C VAL A 189 -11.28 0.24 0.15
N VAL A 190 -10.37 0.90 -0.58
CA VAL A 190 -9.28 0.25 -1.30
C VAL A 190 -8.03 0.23 -0.40
N PHE A 191 -7.34 -0.90 -0.34
CA PHE A 191 -6.12 -1.05 0.44
C PHE A 191 -5.19 -2.11 -0.16
N ARG A 192 -3.89 -1.93 0.07
CA ARG A 192 -2.85 -2.86 -0.38
C ARG A 192 -2.55 -3.89 0.70
N ILE A 193 -2.48 -5.16 0.32
CA ILE A 193 -2.17 -6.26 1.26
C ILE A 193 -0.85 -6.98 0.95
N GLY A 194 -0.18 -6.65 -0.15
CA GLY A 194 1.08 -7.28 -0.53
C GLY A 194 1.94 -6.45 -1.48
N GLY A 195 2.80 -7.15 -2.24
CA GLY A 195 3.66 -6.52 -3.24
C GLY A 195 2.85 -5.84 -4.34
N ASP A 196 1.98 -6.59 -4.99
CA ASP A 196 1.10 -6.18 -6.09
C ASP A 196 -0.35 -6.65 -5.84
N GLU A 197 -0.63 -7.11 -4.63
CA GLU A 197 -1.93 -7.59 -4.16
C GLU A 197 -2.70 -6.47 -3.46
N PHE A 198 -3.92 -6.23 -3.93
CA PHE A 198 -4.83 -5.19 -3.42
C PHE A 198 -6.22 -5.75 -3.18
N CYS A 199 -6.94 -5.10 -2.27
CA CYS A 199 -8.31 -5.41 -1.95
C CYS A 199 -9.19 -4.15 -1.94
N ILE A 200 -10.45 -4.34 -2.29
CA ILE A 200 -11.56 -3.44 -1.98
C ILE A 200 -12.40 -4.14 -0.93
N LEU A 201 -12.63 -3.52 0.21
CA LEU A 201 -13.69 -3.93 1.13
C LEU A 201 -14.95 -3.15 0.78
N THR A 202 -15.97 -3.86 0.30
CA THR A 202 -17.23 -3.24 -0.09
C THR A 202 -18.03 -2.79 1.13
N ASP A 203 -18.85 -1.76 0.97
CA ASP A 203 -19.91 -1.39 1.91
C ASP A 203 -21.24 -2.06 1.53
N SER A 204 -21.18 -3.34 1.14
CA SER A 204 -22.34 -4.08 0.65
C SER A 204 -22.20 -5.58 0.90
N THR A 205 -23.30 -6.19 1.34
CA THR A 205 -23.47 -7.63 1.51
C THR A 205 -24.07 -8.31 0.27
N ASP A 206 -24.34 -7.55 -0.80
CA ASP A 206 -24.85 -8.08 -2.06
C ASP A 206 -23.69 -8.61 -2.92
N GLU A 207 -23.72 -9.91 -3.23
CA GLU A 207 -22.76 -10.55 -4.11
C GLU A 207 -22.75 -9.92 -5.51
N LYS A 208 -23.91 -9.50 -6.01
CA LYS A 208 -24.03 -8.88 -7.34
C LYS A 208 -23.24 -7.60 -7.42
N TYR A 209 -23.24 -6.81 -6.34
CA TYR A 209 -22.44 -5.60 -6.28
C TYR A 209 -20.94 -5.89 -6.40
N ALA A 210 -20.45 -6.90 -5.67
CA ALA A 210 -19.05 -7.32 -5.76
C ALA A 210 -18.70 -7.79 -7.19
N ALA A 211 -19.58 -8.57 -7.81
CA ALA A 211 -19.42 -9.02 -9.19
C ALA A 211 -19.39 -7.84 -10.19
N GLU A 212 -20.23 -6.82 -10.02
CA GLU A 212 -20.21 -5.61 -10.84
C GLU A 212 -18.89 -4.83 -10.69
N VAL A 213 -18.38 -4.70 -9.47
CA VAL A 213 -17.07 -4.06 -9.24
C VAL A 213 -15.96 -4.86 -9.92
N VAL A 214 -15.99 -6.19 -9.86
CA VAL A 214 -15.04 -7.06 -10.59
C VAL A 214 -15.08 -6.78 -12.09
N GLU A 215 -16.26 -6.75 -12.70
CA GLU A 215 -16.38 -6.52 -14.14
C GLU A 215 -15.94 -5.10 -14.55
N LYS A 216 -16.19 -4.08 -13.71
CA LYS A 216 -15.64 -2.72 -13.93
C LYS A 216 -14.12 -2.71 -13.92
N VAL A 217 -13.47 -3.39 -12.98
CA VAL A 217 -12.00 -3.46 -12.93
C VAL A 217 -11.45 -4.26 -14.12
N LYS A 218 -12.08 -5.40 -14.47
CA LYS A 218 -11.69 -6.21 -15.63
C LYS A 218 -11.84 -5.47 -16.95
N ALA A 219 -12.83 -4.59 -17.10
CA ALA A 219 -13.01 -3.78 -18.31
C ALA A 219 -11.83 -2.83 -18.60
N GLU A 220 -10.97 -2.56 -17.60
CA GLU A 220 -9.74 -1.79 -17.77
C GLU A 220 -8.54 -2.65 -18.19
N ASN A 221 -8.64 -3.99 -18.17
CA ASN A 221 -7.54 -4.86 -18.61
C ASN A 221 -7.18 -4.60 -20.08
N GLY A 222 -5.88 -4.65 -20.37
CA GLY A 222 -5.30 -4.35 -21.67
C GLY A 222 -5.05 -2.86 -21.91
N LYS A 223 -5.67 -1.95 -21.15
CA LYS A 223 -5.33 -0.52 -21.21
C LYS A 223 -3.93 -0.29 -20.63
N SER A 224 -3.21 0.65 -21.22
CA SER A 224 -1.83 0.97 -20.84
C SER A 224 -1.73 2.18 -19.93
N PHE A 225 -0.66 2.23 -19.14
CA PHE A 225 -0.17 3.44 -18.50
C PHE A 225 1.17 3.85 -19.15
N GLU A 226 1.55 5.11 -18.97
CA GLU A 226 2.75 5.66 -19.60
C GLU A 226 3.94 5.67 -18.65
N TYR A 227 5.12 5.29 -19.16
CA TYR A 227 6.41 5.46 -18.48
C TYR A 227 7.52 5.68 -19.50
N GLU A 228 8.22 6.82 -19.42
CA GLU A 228 9.31 7.19 -20.34
C GLU A 228 8.92 7.00 -21.82
N ASP A 229 7.79 7.60 -22.22
CA ASP A 229 7.20 7.52 -23.57
C ASP A 229 6.76 6.11 -24.01
N LYS A 230 6.83 5.10 -23.13
CA LYS A 230 6.35 3.74 -23.39
C LYS A 230 4.95 3.56 -22.83
N GLN A 231 4.08 2.94 -23.63
CA GLN A 231 2.77 2.47 -23.19
C GLN A 231 2.91 1.04 -22.67
N ILE A 232 2.74 0.85 -21.36
CA ILE A 232 2.86 -0.44 -20.68
C ILE A 232 1.45 -0.96 -20.39
N PRO A 233 1.01 -2.07 -21.01
CA PRO A 233 -0.30 -2.64 -20.73
C PRO A 233 -0.35 -3.19 -19.30
N LEU A 234 -1.41 -2.84 -18.58
CA LEU A 234 -1.66 -3.37 -17.24
C LEU A 234 -2.87 -4.32 -17.29
N ASN A 235 -2.65 -5.54 -16.82
CA ASN A 235 -3.68 -6.56 -16.68
C ASN A 235 -3.70 -7.04 -15.23
N LEU A 236 -4.89 -7.23 -14.68
CA LEU A 236 -5.11 -7.67 -13.32
C LEU A 236 -5.80 -9.04 -13.32
N TRP A 237 -5.39 -9.92 -12.41
CA TRP A 237 -6.30 -10.93 -11.87
C TRP A 237 -7.30 -10.22 -10.98
N VAL A 238 -8.59 -10.56 -11.10
CA VAL A 238 -9.67 -9.90 -10.36
C VAL A 238 -10.69 -10.97 -9.96
N SER A 239 -10.93 -11.07 -8.66
CA SER A 239 -11.91 -11.99 -8.07
C SER A 239 -12.62 -11.31 -6.91
N TYR A 240 -13.70 -11.90 -6.42
CA TYR A 240 -14.33 -11.49 -5.17
C TYR A 240 -14.55 -12.68 -4.25
N ALA A 241 -14.60 -12.43 -2.95
CA ALA A 241 -14.93 -13.44 -1.94
C ALA A 241 -15.54 -12.78 -0.71
N ARG A 242 -16.36 -13.53 0.01
CA ARG A 242 -16.73 -13.20 1.39
C ARG A 242 -15.90 -14.08 2.32
N LEU A 243 -15.36 -13.49 3.39
CA LEU A 243 -14.53 -14.20 4.35
C LEU A 243 -15.38 -14.64 5.56
N ASP A 244 -16.10 -15.74 5.39
CA ASP A 244 -16.98 -16.27 6.43
C ASP A 244 -16.17 -16.82 7.61
N GLY A 245 -16.50 -16.38 8.83
CA GLY A 245 -15.95 -16.93 10.06
C GLY A 245 -14.53 -16.47 10.43
N CYS A 246 -13.96 -15.49 9.74
CA CYS A 246 -12.68 -14.88 10.11
C CYS A 246 -12.90 -13.87 11.25
N GLY A 247 -12.76 -14.34 12.49
CA GLY A 247 -12.94 -13.50 13.68
C GLY A 247 -11.66 -12.77 14.11
N ARG A 248 -10.50 -13.23 13.63
CA ARG A 248 -9.19 -12.67 13.98
C ARG A 248 -8.49 -12.07 12.78
N TYR A 249 -7.65 -11.07 13.05
CA TYR A 249 -6.82 -10.40 12.05
C TYR A 249 -6.01 -11.37 11.17
N ASP A 250 -5.29 -12.31 11.80
CA ASP A 250 -4.44 -13.27 11.08
C ASP A 250 -5.26 -14.15 10.13
N GLU A 251 -6.50 -14.47 10.50
CA GLU A 251 -7.42 -15.30 9.70
C GLU A 251 -7.93 -14.54 8.49
N VAL A 252 -8.30 -13.25 8.65
CA VAL A 252 -8.71 -12.37 7.54
C VAL A 252 -7.56 -12.24 6.54
N PHE A 253 -6.36 -11.94 7.02
CA PHE A 253 -5.20 -11.72 6.16
C PHE A 253 -4.81 -12.99 5.38
N ALA A 254 -4.77 -14.14 6.06
CA ALA A 254 -4.54 -15.43 5.41
C ALA A 254 -5.66 -15.77 4.42
N GLY A 255 -6.92 -15.50 4.78
CA GLY A 255 -8.09 -15.68 3.93
C GLY A 255 -7.99 -14.89 2.63
N LEU A 256 -7.62 -13.60 2.69
CA LEU A 256 -7.45 -12.75 1.51
C LEU A 256 -6.36 -13.28 0.56
N HIS A 257 -5.19 -13.64 1.09
CA HIS A 257 -4.11 -14.18 0.25
C HIS A 257 -4.46 -15.52 -0.39
N ASN A 258 -5.14 -16.41 0.34
CA ASN A 258 -5.64 -17.66 -0.21
C ASN A 258 -6.65 -17.40 -1.31
N ALA A 259 -7.62 -16.51 -1.08
CA ALA A 259 -8.65 -16.19 -2.06
C ALA A 259 -8.09 -15.50 -3.32
N ILE A 260 -7.04 -14.66 -3.19
CA ILE A 260 -6.30 -14.15 -4.36
C ILE A 260 -5.67 -15.29 -5.14
N ARG A 261 -4.93 -16.19 -4.46
CA ARG A 261 -4.26 -17.30 -5.13
C ARG A 261 -5.27 -18.18 -5.86
N ASP A 262 -6.36 -18.50 -5.21
CA ASP A 262 -7.39 -19.39 -5.76
C ASP A 262 -8.18 -18.70 -6.90
N GLY A 263 -8.23 -17.36 -6.92
CA GLY A 263 -8.81 -16.55 -8.00
C GLY A 263 -7.92 -16.37 -9.24
N LYS A 264 -6.64 -16.77 -9.21
CA LYS A 264 -5.74 -16.76 -10.38
C LYS A 264 -5.97 -17.99 -11.25
N VAL A 265 -7.14 -18.08 -11.88
CA VAL A 265 -7.47 -19.13 -12.85
C VAL A 265 -7.42 -18.52 -14.25
N ASP A 266 -6.68 -19.16 -15.17
CA ASP A 266 -6.37 -18.68 -16.53
C ASP A 266 -7.59 -18.31 -17.38
#